data_AF-A0A7S1PZA4-F1
#
_entry.id   AF-A0A7S1PZA4-F1
#
_cell.length_a   1.000
_cell.length_b   1.000
_cell.length_c   1.000
_cell.angle_alpha   90.00
_cell.angle_beta   90.00
_cell.angle_gamma   90.00
#
_symmetry.space_group_name_H-M   'P 1'
#
loop_
_entity.id
_entity.type
_entity.pdbx_description
1 polymer ?
#
loop_
_entity_poly.entity_id
_entity_poly.type
_entity_poly.pdbx_seq_one_letter_code
_entity_poly.pdbx_strand_id
1 'polypeptide(L)'
;QIETPTSMSNFVLETSTNSSASFLTLDAAGNLVGSGCCISVIRVSGSGSVVRDVEVLNVEGGVGVYFVDKSSKGNHLLRVHVHHCFYGVIFASGLDAAHRNVFQGGTIEGVACDSIVFAGYGEAVGNIVRNSGYDCGTDPPSPA
;
A
#
# COMPACT_ATOMS: atom_id res chain seq x y z
N GLN A 1 -12.73 10.75 27.67
CA GLN A 1 -13.28 9.42 27.37
C GLN A 1 -12.38 8.80 26.33
N ILE A 2 -11.86 7.60 26.60
CA ILE A 2 -11.08 6.84 25.62
C ILE A 2 -12.12 6.13 24.77
N GLU A 3 -12.33 6.59 23.54
CA GLU A 3 -13.14 5.87 22.57
C GLU A 3 -12.33 4.66 22.10
N THR A 4 -12.76 3.48 22.53
CA THR A 4 -12.32 2.22 21.93
C THR A 4 -12.86 2.18 20.50
N PRO A 5 -12.02 2.09 19.45
CA PRO A 5 -12.52 2.01 18.09
C PRO A 5 -13.35 0.73 17.92
N THR A 6 -14.65 0.88 17.65
CA THR A 6 -15.57 -0.22 17.32
C THR A 6 -15.60 -0.55 15.82
N SER A 7 -14.82 0.18 15.02
CA SER A 7 -14.68 -0.04 13.58
C SER A 7 -13.35 -0.73 13.28
N MET A 8 -13.40 -2.02 12.96
CA MET A 8 -12.25 -2.74 12.39
C MET A 8 -11.85 -2.05 11.07
N SER A 9 -10.60 -1.60 10.97
CA SER A 9 -10.10 -0.95 9.76
C SER A 9 -9.27 -1.93 8.94
N ASN A 10 -9.49 -1.98 7.63
CA ASN A 10 -8.69 -2.78 6.69
C ASN A 10 -7.46 -1.99 6.19
N PHE A 11 -7.16 -0.84 6.83
CA PHE A 11 -6.01 -0.01 6.52
C PHE A 11 -5.53 0.81 7.70
N VAL A 12 -4.27 1.26 7.65
CA VAL A 12 -3.64 2.15 8.64
C VAL A 12 -3.80 3.62 8.25
N LEU A 13 -3.51 3.94 6.99
CA LEU A 13 -3.65 5.28 6.40
C LEU A 13 -4.51 5.20 5.15
N GLU A 14 -5.51 6.07 5.03
CA GLU A 14 -6.24 6.29 3.79
C GLU A 14 -6.08 7.74 3.32
N THR A 15 -5.72 7.92 2.05
CA THR A 15 -5.62 9.27 1.47
C THR A 15 -6.99 9.75 1.00
N SER A 16 -7.43 10.91 1.47
CA SER A 16 -8.53 11.67 0.85
C SER A 16 -8.01 12.53 -0.31
N THR A 17 -8.89 13.24 -1.03
CA THR A 17 -8.48 14.13 -2.14
C THR A 17 -7.71 15.34 -1.64
N ASN A 18 -6.62 15.71 -2.34
CA ASN A 18 -5.72 16.83 -2.03
C ASN A 18 -5.14 16.76 -0.60
N SER A 19 -4.84 15.56 -0.13
CA SER A 19 -4.25 15.34 1.20
C SER A 19 -2.74 15.17 1.14
N SER A 20 -2.08 15.30 2.29
CA SER A 20 -0.65 15.01 2.40
C SER A 20 -0.30 14.30 3.70
N ALA A 21 0.66 13.39 3.63
CA ALA A 21 1.23 12.70 4.78
C ALA A 21 2.75 12.55 4.58
N SER A 22 3.53 12.71 5.65
CA SER A 22 4.98 12.57 5.55
C SER A 22 5.66 12.26 6.87
N PHE A 23 6.85 11.65 6.80
CA PHE A 23 7.71 11.35 7.96
C PHE A 23 7.01 10.45 8.99
N LEU A 24 6.33 9.41 8.49
CA LEU A 24 5.58 8.45 9.31
C LEU A 24 6.20 7.06 9.18
N THR A 25 6.11 6.27 10.25
CA THR A 25 6.28 4.82 10.22
C THR A 25 4.92 4.18 10.48
N LEU A 26 4.44 3.39 9.54
CA LEU A 26 3.11 2.77 9.55
C LEU A 26 3.24 1.27 9.69
N ASP A 27 3.09 0.78 10.92
CA ASP A 27 3.23 -0.64 11.27
C ASP A 27 1.86 -1.32 11.39
N ALA A 28 1.63 -2.33 10.55
CA ALA A 28 0.39 -3.10 10.52
C ALA A 28 0.40 -4.35 11.42
N ALA A 29 1.50 -4.65 12.10
CA ALA A 29 1.63 -5.85 12.94
C ALA A 29 0.50 -5.94 13.97
N GLY A 30 -0.35 -6.96 13.86
CA GLY A 30 -1.48 -7.21 14.78
C GLY A 30 -2.59 -6.14 14.79
N ASN A 31 -2.49 -5.12 13.92
CA ASN A 31 -3.38 -3.95 13.92
C ASN A 31 -4.45 -4.00 12.82
N LEU A 32 -4.29 -4.87 11.82
CA LEU A 32 -5.24 -5.05 10.73
C LEU A 32 -5.95 -6.40 10.88
N VAL A 33 -7.29 -6.37 10.85
CA VAL A 33 -8.13 -7.56 11.03
C VAL A 33 -8.82 -7.89 9.71
N GLY A 34 -8.61 -9.12 9.23
CA GLY A 34 -9.18 -9.63 7.97
C GLY A 34 -8.20 -10.57 7.26
N SER A 35 -8.62 -11.21 6.17
CA SER A 35 -7.73 -11.91 5.24
C SER A 35 -8.00 -11.48 3.79
N GLY A 36 -6.96 -11.44 2.96
CA GLY A 36 -7.07 -11.26 1.51
C GLY A 36 -6.72 -9.86 0.97
N CYS A 37 -6.93 -9.68 -0.33
CA CYS A 37 -6.43 -8.55 -1.16
C CYS A 37 -6.96 -7.15 -0.78
N CYS A 38 -7.83 -7.06 0.22
CA CYS A 38 -8.46 -5.82 0.65
C CYS A 38 -7.78 -5.18 1.87
N ILE A 39 -6.73 -5.77 2.43
CA ILE A 39 -6.00 -5.19 3.56
C ILE A 39 -4.79 -4.44 3.03
N SER A 40 -4.59 -3.20 3.47
CA SER A 40 -3.46 -2.40 3.01
C SER A 40 -2.96 -1.43 4.06
N VAL A 41 -1.65 -1.24 4.23
CA VAL A 41 -1.15 -0.23 5.17
C VAL A 41 -1.54 1.18 4.70
N ILE A 42 -1.20 1.52 3.46
CA ILE A 42 -1.66 2.75 2.81
C ILE A 42 -2.70 2.38 1.75
N ARG A 43 -3.91 2.91 1.92
CA ARG A 43 -4.96 2.89 0.91
C ARG A 43 -5.04 4.23 0.20
N VAL A 44 -4.99 4.22 -1.12
CA VAL A 44 -5.16 5.41 -1.94
C VAL A 44 -6.53 5.39 -2.59
N SER A 45 -7.45 6.22 -2.08
CA SER A 45 -8.82 6.36 -2.57
C SER A 45 -9.17 7.75 -3.12
N GLY A 46 -8.51 8.81 -2.65
CA GLY A 46 -8.62 10.18 -3.18
C GLY A 46 -7.77 10.47 -4.41
N SER A 47 -7.76 11.73 -4.86
CA SER A 47 -6.92 12.24 -5.96
C SER A 47 -6.02 13.39 -5.54
N GLY A 48 -4.92 13.62 -6.27
CA GLY A 48 -4.05 14.80 -6.08
C GLY A 48 -3.28 14.81 -4.76
N SER A 49 -3.12 13.67 -4.10
CA SER A 49 -2.50 13.57 -2.79
C SER A 49 -1.02 13.24 -2.87
N VAL A 50 -0.27 13.64 -1.83
CA VAL A 50 1.16 13.38 -1.73
C VAL A 50 1.48 12.67 -0.44
N VAL A 51 2.01 11.45 -0.53
CA VAL A 51 2.60 10.76 0.62
C VAL A 51 4.10 10.67 0.38
N ARG A 52 4.92 11.08 1.35
CA ARG A 52 6.37 11.08 1.15
C ARG A 52 7.17 10.76 2.39
N ASP A 53 8.34 10.15 2.22
CA ASP A 53 9.25 9.86 3.34
C ASP A 53 8.52 9.04 4.43
N VAL A 54 7.82 7.98 4.00
CA VAL A 54 7.02 7.11 4.87
C VAL A 54 7.57 5.70 4.82
N GLU A 55 7.60 5.04 5.97
CA GLU A 55 7.91 3.63 6.10
C GLU A 55 6.62 2.82 6.32
N VAL A 56 6.50 1.69 5.64
CA VAL A 56 5.34 0.81 5.61
C VAL A 56 5.80 -0.60 5.88
N LEU A 57 5.30 -1.22 6.94
CA LEU A 57 5.79 -2.52 7.37
C LEU A 57 4.76 -3.46 8.02
N ASN A 58 5.12 -4.74 8.02
CA ASN A 58 4.48 -5.85 8.75
C ASN A 58 3.00 -6.07 8.41
N VAL A 59 2.69 -6.24 7.12
CA VAL A 59 1.35 -6.66 6.65
C VAL A 59 1.40 -8.08 6.09
N GLU A 60 1.27 -9.07 6.98
CA GLU A 60 1.52 -10.50 6.69
C GLU A 60 0.55 -11.13 5.67
N GLY A 61 -0.63 -10.52 5.45
CA GLY A 61 -1.62 -11.03 4.49
C GLY A 61 -2.24 -9.98 3.56
N GLY A 62 -1.55 -8.85 3.38
CA GLY A 62 -2.08 -7.71 2.65
C GLY A 62 -1.03 -6.93 1.88
N VAL A 63 -1.36 -5.70 1.53
CA VAL A 63 -0.61 -4.85 0.62
C VAL A 63 0.06 -3.71 1.38
N GLY A 64 1.33 -3.42 1.12
CA GLY A 64 1.95 -2.22 1.67
C GLY A 64 1.23 -0.95 1.20
N VAL A 65 1.11 -0.79 -0.12
CA VAL A 65 0.47 0.37 -0.74
C VAL A 65 -0.55 -0.08 -1.78
N TYR A 66 -1.79 0.37 -1.64
CA TYR A 66 -2.88 -0.06 -2.50
C TYR A 66 -3.63 1.11 -3.15
N PHE A 67 -3.46 1.26 -4.47
CA PHE A 67 -4.25 2.18 -5.30
C PHE A 67 -5.50 1.45 -5.79
N VAL A 68 -6.60 1.62 -5.05
CA VAL A 68 -7.82 0.81 -5.20
C VAL A 68 -8.93 1.52 -5.96
N ASP A 69 -8.98 2.85 -5.93
CA ASP A 69 -10.11 3.61 -6.50
C ASP A 69 -9.90 3.87 -8.00
N LYS A 70 -10.91 3.54 -8.81
CA LYS A 70 -10.91 3.66 -10.29
C LYS A 70 -10.88 5.10 -10.79
N SER A 71 -11.29 6.05 -9.97
CA SER A 71 -11.30 7.48 -10.27
C SER A 71 -10.10 8.23 -9.68
N SER A 72 -9.37 7.61 -8.75
CA SER A 72 -8.17 8.19 -8.15
C SER A 72 -7.11 8.51 -9.20
N LYS A 73 -6.57 9.73 -9.16
CA LYS A 73 -5.55 10.19 -10.11
C LYS A 73 -4.67 11.27 -9.51
N GLY A 74 -3.49 11.43 -10.10
CA GLY A 74 -2.53 12.47 -9.71
C GLY A 74 -1.98 12.29 -8.30
N ASN A 75 -2.07 11.09 -7.71
CA ASN A 75 -1.45 10.82 -6.43
C ASN A 75 0.05 10.52 -6.62
N HIS A 76 0.87 11.02 -5.71
CA HIS A 76 2.32 10.86 -5.72
C HIS A 76 2.80 10.28 -4.39
N LEU A 77 3.34 9.07 -4.44
CA LEU A 77 3.98 8.41 -3.32
C LEU A 77 5.49 8.46 -3.54
N LEU A 78 6.20 9.25 -2.74
CA LEU A 78 7.60 9.63 -2.98
C LEU A 78 8.51 9.13 -1.86
N ARG A 79 9.58 8.39 -2.18
CA ARG A 79 10.53 7.87 -1.18
C ARG A 79 9.82 7.11 -0.04
N VAL A 80 8.88 6.25 -0.43
CA VAL A 80 8.20 5.35 0.50
C VAL A 80 8.99 4.06 0.59
N HIS A 81 9.27 3.60 1.80
CA HIS A 81 9.91 2.32 2.06
C HIS A 81 8.84 1.29 2.44
N VAL A 82 8.69 0.24 1.63
CA VAL A 82 7.72 -0.83 1.86
C VAL A 82 8.48 -2.12 2.17
N HIS A 83 8.27 -2.70 3.35
CA HIS A 83 8.95 -3.95 3.67
C HIS A 83 8.20 -4.91 4.58
N HIS A 84 8.55 -6.20 4.52
CA HIS A 84 7.90 -7.25 5.33
C HIS A 84 6.38 -7.27 5.12
N CYS A 85 5.98 -7.24 3.85
CA CYS A 85 4.58 -7.21 3.41
C CYS A 85 4.29 -8.45 2.54
N PHE A 86 3.04 -8.90 2.45
CA PHE A 86 2.69 -9.98 1.53
C PHE A 86 2.75 -9.52 0.07
N TYR A 87 2.11 -8.39 -0.24
CA TYR A 87 2.28 -7.64 -1.48
C TYR A 87 2.90 -6.27 -1.20
N GLY A 88 3.76 -5.77 -2.11
CA GLY A 88 4.40 -4.47 -1.95
C GLY A 88 3.48 -3.31 -2.33
N VAL A 89 3.37 -3.03 -3.63
CA VAL A 89 2.57 -1.94 -4.20
C VAL A 89 1.63 -2.51 -5.26
N ILE A 90 0.34 -2.21 -5.16
CA ILE A 90 -0.65 -2.64 -6.17
C ILE A 90 -1.36 -1.43 -6.77
N PHE A 91 -1.27 -1.31 -8.09
CA PHE A 91 -2.13 -0.46 -8.89
C PHE A 91 -3.30 -1.31 -9.39
N ALA A 92 -4.42 -1.32 -8.66
CA ALA A 92 -5.56 -2.19 -8.98
C ALA A 92 -6.61 -1.56 -9.88
N SER A 93 -6.47 -0.29 -10.22
CA SER A 93 -7.56 0.49 -10.81
C SER A 93 -7.04 1.65 -11.66
N GLY A 94 -7.94 2.19 -12.50
CA GLY A 94 -7.58 2.99 -13.67
C GLY A 94 -7.12 2.09 -14.81
N LEU A 95 -7.59 2.28 -16.03
CA LEU A 95 -7.17 1.46 -17.19
C LEU A 95 -6.39 2.28 -18.23
N ASP A 96 -6.18 3.57 -17.96
CA ASP A 96 -5.60 4.53 -18.88
C ASP A 96 -4.71 5.54 -18.16
N ALA A 97 -3.97 6.32 -18.95
CA ALA A 97 -3.09 7.37 -18.45
C ALA A 97 -3.82 8.57 -17.82
N ALA A 98 -5.15 8.70 -17.98
CA ALA A 98 -5.91 9.78 -17.36
C ALA A 98 -6.10 9.56 -15.85
N HIS A 99 -5.93 8.32 -15.38
CA HIS A 99 -6.01 7.92 -13.98
C HIS A 99 -4.62 7.64 -13.37
N ARG A 100 -3.58 8.27 -13.92
CA ARG A 100 -2.18 8.06 -13.51
C ARG A 100 -1.95 8.36 -12.03
N ASN A 101 -1.47 7.35 -11.31
CA ASN A 101 -0.91 7.46 -9.96
C ASN A 101 0.55 7.00 -9.98
N VAL A 102 1.40 7.60 -9.14
CA VAL A 102 2.85 7.41 -9.20
C VAL A 102 3.39 6.93 -7.86
N PHE A 103 4.19 5.86 -7.90
CA PHE A 103 5.06 5.42 -6.81
C PHE A 103 6.52 5.61 -7.24
N GLN A 104 7.25 6.50 -6.60
CA GLN A 104 8.55 6.97 -7.10
C GLN A 104 9.63 7.08 -6.03
N GLY A 105 10.84 6.66 -6.40
CA GLY A 105 12.05 6.84 -5.59
C GLY A 105 12.00 6.08 -4.25
N GLY A 106 11.12 5.09 -4.13
CA GLY A 106 10.96 4.26 -2.95
C GLY A 106 11.86 3.03 -2.96
N THR A 107 11.84 2.29 -1.84
CA THR A 107 12.42 0.95 -1.74
C THR A 107 11.31 -0.03 -1.40
N ILE A 108 11.29 -1.18 -2.07
CA ILE A 108 10.35 -2.27 -1.79
C ILE A 108 11.19 -3.51 -1.51
N GLU A 109 11.10 -4.07 -0.31
CA GLU A 109 11.92 -5.22 0.07
C GLU A 109 11.30 -6.20 1.05
N GLY A 110 11.76 -7.45 1.02
CA GLY A 110 11.22 -8.47 1.93
C GLY A 110 9.73 -8.66 1.72
N VAL A 111 9.32 -8.73 0.45
CA VAL A 111 7.92 -8.94 0.07
C VAL A 111 7.71 -10.43 -0.22
N ALA A 112 6.70 -11.04 0.42
CA ALA A 112 6.45 -12.48 0.32
C ALA A 112 6.08 -12.91 -1.09
N CYS A 113 5.17 -12.17 -1.72
CA CYS A 113 4.76 -12.39 -3.10
C CYS A 113 5.28 -11.27 -4.03
N ASP A 114 4.39 -10.53 -4.68
CA ASP A 114 4.75 -9.54 -5.70
C ASP A 114 5.06 -8.17 -5.10
N SER A 115 6.23 -7.64 -5.42
CA SER A 115 6.65 -6.29 -5.02
C SER A 115 5.84 -5.19 -5.68
N ILE A 116 5.53 -5.32 -6.97
CA ILE A 116 4.72 -4.34 -7.72
C ILE A 116 3.77 -5.09 -8.64
N VAL A 117 2.47 -4.81 -8.52
CA VAL A 117 1.42 -5.37 -9.38
C VAL A 117 0.70 -4.26 -10.12
N PHE A 118 0.54 -4.44 -11.44
CA PHE A 118 -0.28 -3.58 -12.29
C PHE A 118 -1.49 -4.37 -12.79
N ALA A 119 -2.60 -4.29 -12.06
CA ALA A 119 -3.91 -4.74 -12.57
C ALA A 119 -4.68 -3.59 -13.25
N GLY A 120 -4.28 -2.34 -12.96
CA GLY A 120 -4.66 -1.13 -13.67
C GLY A 120 -3.43 -0.33 -14.14
N TYR A 121 -3.65 0.92 -14.52
CA TYR A 121 -2.62 1.86 -14.94
C TYR A 121 -2.01 2.59 -13.75
N GLY A 122 -0.69 2.64 -13.72
CA GLY A 122 0.08 3.40 -12.74
C GLY A 122 1.54 3.46 -13.18
N GLU A 123 2.34 4.22 -12.45
CA GLU A 123 3.77 4.33 -12.73
C GLU A 123 4.61 4.05 -11.50
N ALA A 124 5.57 3.14 -11.65
CA ALA A 124 6.63 2.90 -10.68
C ALA A 124 7.95 3.45 -11.23
N VAL A 125 8.44 4.57 -10.69
CA VAL A 125 9.59 5.29 -11.26
C VAL A 125 10.77 5.32 -10.30
N GLY A 126 11.94 4.82 -10.73
CA GLY A 126 13.18 4.94 -9.96
C GLY A 126 13.14 4.25 -8.59
N ASN A 127 12.38 3.17 -8.45
CA ASN A 127 12.29 2.40 -7.22
C ASN A 127 13.36 1.31 -7.17
N ILE A 128 13.82 0.98 -5.97
CA ILE A 128 14.67 -0.18 -5.71
C ILE A 128 13.76 -1.32 -5.24
N VAL A 129 13.85 -2.47 -5.90
CA VAL A 129 13.14 -3.69 -5.51
C VAL A 129 14.16 -4.78 -5.21
N ARG A 130 14.08 -5.42 -4.04
CA ARG A 130 14.98 -6.50 -3.63
C ARG A 130 14.28 -7.49 -2.71
N ASN A 131 14.75 -8.75 -2.64
CA ASN A 131 14.21 -9.76 -1.71
C ASN A 131 12.67 -9.93 -1.83
N SER A 132 12.17 -10.10 -3.06
CA SER A 132 10.73 -10.32 -3.35
C SER A 132 10.46 -11.77 -3.73
N GLY A 133 9.27 -12.27 -3.42
CA GLY A 133 8.77 -13.56 -3.93
C GLY A 133 9.24 -14.76 -3.12
N TYR A 134 9.65 -14.58 -1.87
CA TYR A 134 10.20 -15.66 -1.05
C TYR A 134 9.12 -16.65 -0.55
N ASP A 135 7.84 -16.29 -0.59
CA ASP A 135 6.74 -17.08 -0.03
C ASP A 135 5.38 -16.84 -0.73
N CYS A 136 5.35 -16.58 -2.03
CA CYS A 136 4.10 -16.29 -2.76
C CYS A 136 3.14 -17.51 -2.84
N GLY A 137 3.67 -18.73 -2.69
CA GLY A 137 2.91 -19.97 -2.88
C GLY A 137 2.20 -20.49 -1.63
N THR A 138 2.41 -19.86 -0.48
CA THR A 138 1.62 -20.11 0.71
C THR A 138 0.46 -19.12 0.75
N ASP A 139 -0.74 -19.59 1.09
CA ASP A 139 -1.82 -18.67 1.39
C ASP A 139 -1.34 -17.71 2.49
N PRO A 140 -1.64 -16.41 2.40
CA PRO A 140 -1.30 -15.49 3.46
C PRO A 140 -1.86 -16.05 4.78
N PRO A 141 -1.06 -16.06 5.87
CA PRO A 141 -1.48 -16.67 7.12
C PRO A 141 -2.84 -16.10 7.54
N SER A 142 -3.82 -17.00 7.78
CA SER A 142 -5.11 -16.60 8.32
C SER A 142 -4.89 -15.93 9.67
N PRO A 143 -5.54 -14.80 9.98
CA PRO A 143 -5.48 -14.24 11.33
C PRO A 143 -5.98 -15.29 12.33
N ALA A 144 -5.22 -15.48 13.41
CA ALA A 144 -5.52 -16.39 14.51
C ALA A 144 -6.68 -15.89 15.37
#